data_AF-A0A966D1X2-F1
#
_entry.id   AF-A0A966D1X2-F1
#
_cell.length_a   1.000
_cell.length_b   1.000
_cell.length_c   1.000
_cell.angle_alpha   90.00
_cell.angle_beta   90.00
_cell.angle_gamma   90.00
#
_symmetry.space_group_name_H-M   'P 1'
#
loop_
_entity.id
_entity.type
_entity.pdbx_description
1 polymer ?
#
loop_
_entity_poly.entity_id
_entity_poly.type
_entity_poly.pdbx_seq_one_letter_code
_entity_poly.pdbx_strand_id
1 'polypeptide(L)'
;MTSPIGSKFQEDRRMAHTNRLIRNDGTPWLLDGATGTWLQSHGLPPGVSLERWVLDHPQVLADLQRAYLEAGSQIIYTFTFGANRPKLLRHGYQPDEAAACNKALADISCQVRDRYLGGHPGATVLVAGDLAPTGEFLAPAGTMSFSQLVEVYSEQVSALVKSGVDLFVIETMFDLAQTRAALIAIRQQCQLPVIASMTLEPHGHTLSGDRADCCLLTLAALSADAFGFNCSQGPDELADWLRPLLRISPLPLLAKPNAGRPVQIEGQTVFPMDPQAFASRMEQLAEIGIACLGGCCGTGPEHIRQMRMMIDRQPPIPMPLSDRSEMMICSARQTWTVDPAKISTLPLIEVRQADEWVDDMMEAADNDPPAIICELSGLPDNGSPDLDDWFDTLLELQLMVHQPLIFTCPDPSAWAALRSLLTIYNGKAGITGHQAPEISGTLRITC
;
A
#
# COMPACT_ATOMS: atom_id res chain seq x y z
N MET A 1 -40.55 7.09 4.14
CA MET A 1 -40.23 7.04 2.70
C MET A 1 -38.89 7.72 2.51
N THR A 2 -37.81 6.95 2.58
CA THR A 2 -36.43 7.43 2.42
C THR A 2 -36.17 7.69 0.93
N SER A 3 -35.63 8.86 0.62
CA SER A 3 -35.44 9.36 -0.74
C SER A 3 -34.39 8.53 -1.50
N PRO A 4 -34.60 8.19 -2.79
CA PRO A 4 -33.65 7.38 -3.60
C PRO A 4 -32.30 8.06 -3.86
N ILE A 5 -32.17 9.35 -3.50
CA ILE A 5 -31.05 10.21 -3.89
C ILE A 5 -29.76 9.88 -3.09
N GLY A 6 -29.88 9.34 -1.87
CA GLY A 6 -28.71 8.99 -1.03
C GLY A 6 -27.93 7.76 -1.52
N SER A 7 -28.62 6.75 -2.05
CA SER A 7 -27.99 5.51 -2.55
C SER A 7 -27.17 5.73 -3.82
N LYS A 8 -27.68 6.56 -4.73
CA LYS A 8 -27.02 6.87 -6.00
C LYS A 8 -25.80 7.78 -5.83
N PHE A 9 -25.83 8.71 -4.87
CA PHE A 9 -24.69 9.55 -4.52
C PHE A 9 -23.54 8.78 -3.85
N GLN A 10 -23.83 7.69 -3.14
CA GLN A 10 -22.82 6.80 -2.55
C GLN A 10 -22.23 5.84 -3.60
N GLU A 11 -23.03 5.33 -4.54
CA GLU A 11 -22.54 4.60 -5.72
C GLU A 11 -21.63 5.48 -6.59
N ASP A 12 -22.01 6.75 -6.82
CA ASP A 12 -21.23 7.69 -7.64
C ASP A 12 -19.89 8.09 -6.98
N ARG A 13 -19.79 8.11 -5.64
CA ARG A 13 -18.51 8.33 -4.93
C ARG A 13 -17.63 7.08 -4.88
N ARG A 14 -18.22 5.88 -4.71
CA ARG A 14 -17.46 4.61 -4.80
C ARG A 14 -16.90 4.42 -6.21
N MET A 15 -17.71 4.58 -7.25
CA MET A 15 -17.25 4.44 -8.64
C MET A 15 -16.25 5.52 -9.11
N ALA A 16 -16.17 6.68 -8.45
CA ALA A 16 -15.22 7.75 -8.82
C ALA A 16 -13.76 7.50 -8.39
N HIS A 17 -13.51 6.53 -7.50
CA HIS A 17 -12.16 6.14 -7.07
C HIS A 17 -11.74 4.76 -7.62
N THR A 18 -12.63 3.77 -7.63
CA THR A 18 -12.25 2.36 -7.87
C THR A 18 -11.83 1.99 -9.32
N ASN A 19 -11.98 2.90 -10.29
CA ASN A 19 -11.70 2.60 -11.71
C ASN A 19 -10.53 3.39 -12.33
N ARG A 20 -9.77 4.16 -11.56
CA ARG A 20 -8.72 5.04 -12.14
C ARG A 20 -7.53 4.30 -12.73
N LEU A 21 -7.27 3.09 -12.25
CA LEU A 21 -6.17 2.23 -12.69
C LEU A 21 -6.65 0.99 -13.45
N ILE A 22 -7.90 1.00 -13.92
CA ILE A 22 -8.46 -0.02 -14.81
C ILE A 22 -8.52 0.57 -16.21
N ARG A 23 -7.91 -0.09 -17.18
CA ARG A 23 -7.96 0.36 -18.57
C ARG A 23 -9.25 -0.13 -19.24
N ASN A 24 -9.89 0.76 -19.98
CA ASN A 24 -11.15 0.47 -20.69
C ASN A 24 -10.98 -0.59 -21.78
N ASP A 25 -9.77 -0.76 -22.32
CA ASP A 25 -9.45 -1.77 -23.33
C ASP A 25 -9.15 -3.15 -22.73
N GLY A 26 -9.26 -3.32 -21.41
CA GLY A 26 -9.01 -4.58 -20.70
C GLY A 26 -7.56 -5.05 -20.76
N THR A 27 -6.61 -4.19 -21.14
CA THR A 27 -5.18 -4.48 -21.08
C THR A 27 -4.58 -3.98 -19.76
N PRO A 28 -3.54 -4.64 -19.22
CA PRO A 28 -2.86 -4.14 -18.03
C PRO A 28 -2.08 -2.85 -18.32
N TRP A 29 -1.87 -2.06 -17.27
CA TRP A 29 -0.82 -1.04 -17.25
C TRP A 29 0.55 -1.72 -17.20
N LEU A 30 1.44 -1.35 -18.12
CA LEU A 30 2.83 -1.79 -18.07
C LEU A 30 3.67 -0.79 -17.28
N LEU A 31 4.22 -1.24 -16.15
CA LEU A 31 5.09 -0.46 -15.29
C LEU A 31 6.55 -0.62 -15.76
N ASP A 32 7.48 0.09 -15.13
CA ASP A 32 8.92 -0.05 -15.36
C ASP A 32 9.55 -1.27 -14.65
N GLY A 33 10.87 -1.42 -14.82
CA GLY A 33 11.71 -2.42 -14.17
C GLY A 33 12.57 -1.85 -13.03
N ALA A 34 13.69 -2.50 -12.70
CA ALA A 34 14.59 -2.02 -11.66
C ALA A 34 15.39 -0.77 -12.07
N THR A 35 15.63 0.11 -11.09
CA THR A 35 16.58 1.22 -11.25
C THR A 35 17.95 0.91 -10.67
N GLY A 36 18.03 0.29 -9.48
CA GLY A 36 19.30 0.10 -8.76
C GLY A 36 20.38 -0.65 -9.54
N THR A 37 20.02 -1.75 -10.22
CA THR A 37 20.95 -2.55 -11.05
C THR A 37 21.47 -1.76 -12.25
N TRP A 38 20.65 -0.87 -12.83
CA TRP A 38 21.08 0.03 -13.90
C TRP A 38 22.09 1.07 -13.40
N LEU A 39 21.86 1.66 -12.23
CA LEU A 39 22.81 2.63 -11.67
C LEU A 39 24.18 1.97 -11.42
N GLN A 40 24.19 0.74 -10.90
CA GLN A 40 25.42 -0.04 -10.72
C GLN A 40 26.18 -0.26 -12.04
N SER A 41 25.49 -0.62 -13.12
CA SER A 41 26.14 -0.80 -14.43
C SER A 41 26.64 0.51 -15.05
N HIS A 42 26.23 1.67 -14.52
CA HIS A 42 26.63 3.01 -14.96
C HIS A 42 27.56 3.70 -13.96
N GLY A 43 28.22 2.93 -13.09
CA GLY A 43 29.33 3.40 -12.26
C GLY A 43 28.93 3.92 -10.87
N LEU A 44 27.74 3.60 -10.39
CA LEU A 44 27.36 3.84 -8.99
C LEU A 44 28.30 3.09 -8.03
N PRO A 45 29.06 3.79 -7.16
CA PRO A 45 29.94 3.16 -6.19
C PRO A 45 29.15 2.49 -5.04
N PRO A 46 29.72 1.47 -4.37
CA PRO A 46 29.10 0.90 -3.17
C PRO A 46 29.13 1.90 -2.00
N GLY A 47 28.07 1.89 -1.18
CA GLY A 47 28.02 2.62 0.10
C GLY A 47 27.76 4.13 0.02
N VAL A 48 27.53 4.68 -1.17
CA VAL A 48 27.16 6.10 -1.33
C VAL A 48 25.64 6.30 -1.23
N SER A 49 25.20 7.54 -0.99
CA SER A 49 23.78 7.89 -1.15
C SER A 49 23.38 7.77 -2.61
N LEU A 50 22.36 6.94 -2.86
CA LEU A 50 21.82 6.72 -4.20
C LEU A 50 21.16 8.00 -4.72
N GLU A 51 20.41 8.68 -3.87
CA GLU A 51 19.70 9.92 -4.17
C GLU A 51 20.67 11.02 -4.59
N ARG A 52 21.73 11.23 -3.80
CA ARG A 52 22.77 12.21 -4.13
C ARG A 52 23.45 11.89 -5.44
N TRP A 53 23.82 10.63 -5.64
CA TRP A 53 24.50 10.20 -6.86
C TRP A 53 23.62 10.43 -8.09
N VAL A 54 22.32 10.14 -8.03
CA VAL A 54 21.39 10.41 -9.13
C VAL A 54 21.21 11.90 -9.38
N LEU A 55 21.18 12.75 -8.34
CA LEU A 55 21.13 14.20 -8.51
C LEU A 55 22.40 14.77 -9.15
N ASP A 56 23.56 14.17 -8.88
CA ASP A 56 24.83 14.54 -9.52
C ASP A 56 24.97 13.96 -10.95
N HIS A 57 24.18 12.93 -11.29
CA HIS A 57 24.20 12.25 -12.59
C HIS A 57 22.78 12.03 -13.18
N PRO A 58 21.96 13.10 -13.31
CA PRO A 58 20.53 12.97 -13.63
C PRO A 58 20.25 12.33 -14.99
N GLN A 59 21.20 12.45 -15.93
CA GLN A 59 21.14 11.81 -17.24
C GLN A 59 21.05 10.28 -17.16
N VAL A 60 21.66 9.65 -16.14
CA VAL A 60 21.66 8.18 -16.02
C VAL A 60 20.24 7.67 -15.73
N LEU A 61 19.52 8.35 -14.83
CA LEU A 61 18.11 8.06 -14.57
C LEU A 61 17.23 8.39 -15.79
N ALA A 62 17.48 9.55 -16.42
CA ALA A 62 16.69 9.98 -17.57
C ALA A 62 16.82 9.03 -18.77
N ASP A 63 18.04 8.53 -19.02
CA ASP A 63 18.32 7.56 -20.07
C ASP A 63 17.65 6.20 -19.79
N LEU A 64 17.66 5.75 -18.53
CA LEU A 64 16.95 4.54 -18.12
C LEU A 64 15.45 4.66 -18.34
N GLN A 65 14.84 5.71 -17.81
CA GLN A 65 13.40 5.90 -17.92
C GLN A 65 12.98 6.06 -19.38
N ARG A 66 13.76 6.77 -20.21
CA ARG A 66 13.54 6.78 -21.66
C ARG A 66 13.58 5.37 -22.25
N ALA A 67 14.56 4.55 -21.88
CA ALA A 67 14.66 3.17 -22.36
C ALA A 67 13.46 2.31 -21.92
N TYR A 68 12.89 2.54 -20.73
CA TYR A 68 11.64 1.90 -20.30
C TYR A 68 10.44 2.35 -21.13
N LEU A 69 10.30 3.65 -21.41
CA LEU A 69 9.23 4.16 -22.27
C LEU A 69 9.34 3.62 -23.70
N GLU A 70 10.55 3.55 -24.25
CA GLU A 70 10.83 2.92 -25.56
C GLU A 70 10.56 1.41 -25.56
N ALA A 71 10.70 0.74 -24.41
CA ALA A 71 10.33 -0.66 -24.23
C ALA A 71 8.82 -0.88 -24.08
N GLY A 72 8.05 0.19 -23.86
CA GLY A 72 6.59 0.18 -23.78
C GLY A 72 6.01 0.41 -22.39
N SER A 73 6.83 0.75 -21.39
CA SER A 73 6.31 1.18 -20.08
C SER A 73 5.40 2.40 -20.23
N GLN A 74 4.30 2.37 -19.50
CA GLN A 74 3.29 3.43 -19.44
C GLN A 74 3.29 4.12 -18.08
N ILE A 75 3.85 3.49 -17.05
CA ILE A 75 4.05 4.09 -15.73
C ILE A 75 5.51 3.92 -15.33
N ILE A 76 6.20 5.03 -15.10
CA ILE A 76 7.58 5.06 -14.61
C ILE A 76 7.61 5.62 -13.18
N TYR A 77 8.48 5.08 -12.33
CA TYR A 77 8.57 5.44 -10.93
C TYR A 77 9.64 6.52 -10.74
N THR A 78 9.35 7.52 -9.91
CA THR A 78 10.35 8.49 -9.48
C THR A 78 11.45 7.78 -8.69
N PHE A 79 12.68 8.26 -8.77
CA PHE A 79 13.77 7.70 -7.96
C PHE A 79 13.73 8.21 -6.52
N THR A 80 12.61 8.00 -5.82
CA THR A 80 12.36 8.52 -4.46
C THR A 80 12.17 7.45 -3.40
N PHE A 81 12.37 6.17 -3.75
CA PHE A 81 12.34 5.03 -2.82
C PHE A 81 13.03 5.27 -1.47
N GLY A 82 14.26 5.79 -1.50
CA GLY A 82 15.05 6.07 -0.30
C GLY A 82 14.98 7.52 0.19
N ALA A 83 14.22 8.40 -0.49
CA ALA A 83 14.21 9.83 -0.24
C ALA A 83 13.33 10.26 0.96
N ASN A 84 13.12 9.38 1.94
CA ASN A 84 12.45 9.75 3.18
C ASN A 84 13.43 10.28 4.23
N ARG A 85 12.96 11.18 5.10
CA ARG A 85 13.81 11.87 6.08
C ARG A 85 14.69 10.92 6.91
N PRO A 86 14.19 9.82 7.54
CA PRO A 86 15.03 8.89 8.28
C PRO A 86 16.19 8.29 7.45
N LYS A 87 15.92 7.83 6.22
CA LYS A 87 16.98 7.29 5.33
C LYS A 87 17.98 8.36 4.90
N LEU A 88 17.51 9.54 4.51
CA LEU A 88 18.38 10.64 4.07
C LEU A 88 19.32 11.10 5.21
N LEU A 89 18.83 11.20 6.44
CA LEU A 89 19.66 11.54 7.60
C LEU A 89 20.81 10.54 7.83
N ARG A 90 20.56 9.23 7.64
CA ARG A 90 21.60 8.18 7.72
C ARG A 90 22.69 8.35 6.65
N HIS A 91 22.38 9.06 5.58
CA HIS A 91 23.28 9.38 4.48
C HIS A 91 23.85 10.82 4.54
N GLY A 92 23.68 11.52 5.67
CA GLY A 92 24.32 12.82 5.93
C GLY A 92 23.56 14.05 5.45
N TYR A 93 22.32 13.90 5.00
CA TYR A 93 21.44 15.04 4.72
C TYR A 93 21.02 15.74 6.01
N GLN A 94 20.65 17.01 5.91
CA GLN A 94 19.99 17.77 6.97
C GLN A 94 18.47 17.53 6.96
N PRO A 95 17.77 17.69 8.10
CA PRO A 95 16.33 17.43 8.19
C PRO A 95 15.46 18.19 7.18
N ASP A 96 15.86 19.40 6.78
CA ASP A 96 15.13 20.28 5.87
C ASP A 96 15.44 20.04 4.37
N GLU A 97 16.39 19.16 4.06
CA GLU A 97 16.79 18.85 2.67
C GLU A 97 15.89 17.78 2.01
N ALA A 98 15.10 17.04 2.78
CA ALA A 98 14.29 15.93 2.26
C ALA A 98 13.30 16.39 1.17
N ALA A 99 12.59 17.50 1.39
CA ALA A 99 11.65 18.02 0.42
C ALA A 99 12.31 18.46 -0.89
N ALA A 100 13.47 19.12 -0.80
CA ALA A 100 14.23 19.56 -1.98
C ALA A 100 14.78 18.35 -2.78
N CYS A 101 15.27 17.32 -2.07
CA CYS A 101 15.74 16.08 -2.66
C CYS A 101 14.63 15.37 -3.46
N ASN A 102 13.46 15.14 -2.84
CA ASN A 102 12.30 14.53 -3.50
C ASN A 102 11.86 15.29 -4.73
N LYS A 103 11.75 16.62 -4.61
CA LYS A 103 11.32 17.47 -5.72
C LYS A 103 12.29 17.34 -6.90
N ALA A 104 13.60 17.44 -6.65
CA ALA A 104 14.60 17.37 -7.70
C ALA A 104 14.62 15.99 -8.40
N LEU A 105 14.47 14.90 -7.65
CA LEU A 105 14.39 13.53 -8.19
C LEU A 105 13.12 13.31 -9.03
N ALA A 106 11.98 13.82 -8.56
CA ALA A 106 10.72 13.74 -9.30
C ALA A 106 10.72 14.61 -10.56
N ASP A 107 11.31 15.81 -10.50
CA ASP A 107 11.44 16.71 -11.65
C ASP A 107 12.17 16.03 -12.83
N ILE A 108 13.18 15.19 -12.57
CA ILE A 108 13.85 14.41 -13.62
C ILE A 108 12.85 13.51 -14.35
N SER A 109 12.04 12.78 -13.59
CA SER A 109 11.09 11.79 -14.15
C SER A 109 9.94 12.46 -14.90
N CYS A 110 9.41 13.54 -14.34
CA CYS A 110 8.40 14.38 -15.00
C CYS A 110 8.92 14.95 -16.33
N GLN A 111 10.16 15.45 -16.36
CA GLN A 111 10.77 15.95 -17.60
C GLN A 111 10.97 14.85 -18.65
N VAL A 112 11.30 13.62 -18.25
CA VAL A 112 11.41 12.48 -19.17
C VAL A 112 10.06 12.18 -19.80
N ARG A 113 8.99 12.07 -19.00
CA ARG A 113 7.61 11.90 -19.48
C ARG A 113 7.24 13.01 -20.46
N ASP A 114 7.40 14.27 -20.06
CA ASP A 114 6.93 15.42 -20.85
C ASP A 114 7.66 15.50 -22.21
N ARG A 115 8.98 15.25 -22.23
CA ARG A 115 9.77 15.17 -23.46
C ARG A 115 9.34 14.00 -24.34
N TYR A 116 9.09 12.83 -23.75
CA TYR A 116 8.65 11.66 -24.48
C TYR A 116 7.28 11.89 -25.14
N LEU A 117 6.32 12.44 -24.39
CA LEU A 117 4.98 12.77 -24.91
C LEU A 117 5.03 13.82 -26.04
N GLY A 118 5.94 14.80 -25.95
CA GLY A 118 6.17 15.78 -27.03
C GLY A 118 6.65 15.15 -28.33
N GLY A 119 7.37 14.02 -28.27
CA GLY A 119 7.84 13.25 -29.43
C GLY A 119 6.89 12.14 -29.88
N HIS A 120 5.92 11.73 -29.05
CA HIS A 120 5.02 10.60 -29.31
C HIS A 120 3.55 10.99 -29.07
N PRO A 121 2.94 11.79 -29.97
CA PRO A 121 1.54 12.18 -29.83
C PRO A 121 0.62 10.96 -29.71
N GLY A 122 -0.22 10.93 -28.67
CA GLY A 122 -1.14 9.82 -28.39
C GLY A 122 -0.59 8.72 -27.48
N ALA A 123 0.69 8.76 -27.13
CA ALA A 123 1.22 7.93 -26.06
C ALA A 123 0.59 8.32 -24.72
N THR A 124 0.42 7.35 -23.82
CA THR A 124 -0.01 7.57 -22.43
C THR A 124 1.14 7.17 -21.53
N VAL A 125 1.69 8.15 -20.82
CA VAL A 125 2.79 7.95 -19.87
C VAL A 125 2.46 8.68 -18.58
N LEU A 126 2.52 7.97 -17.46
CA LEU A 126 2.31 8.47 -16.11
C LEU A 126 3.60 8.35 -15.30
N VAL A 127 3.82 9.29 -14.38
CA VAL A 127 4.91 9.25 -13.39
C VAL A 127 4.31 8.96 -12.03
N ALA A 128 4.77 7.88 -11.39
CA ALA A 128 4.38 7.52 -10.04
C ALA A 128 5.40 8.04 -9.03
N GLY A 129 4.93 8.82 -8.05
CA GLY A 129 5.70 9.16 -6.85
C GLY A 129 5.91 7.92 -6.00
N ASP A 130 7.16 7.44 -5.93
CA ASP A 130 7.52 6.23 -5.19
C ASP A 130 7.87 6.53 -3.73
N LEU A 131 7.14 5.89 -2.82
CA LEU A 131 7.32 5.94 -1.36
C LEU A 131 7.60 4.53 -0.86
N ALA A 132 8.68 4.35 -0.11
CA ALA A 132 9.05 3.03 0.43
C ALA A 132 9.25 3.05 1.96
N PRO A 133 9.60 1.92 2.59
CA PRO A 133 9.84 1.88 4.02
C PRO A 133 10.87 2.90 4.50
N THR A 134 10.66 3.45 5.69
CA THR A 134 11.64 4.33 6.35
C THR A 134 12.83 3.53 6.89
N GLY A 135 12.64 2.22 7.12
CA GLY A 135 13.60 1.38 7.83
C GLY A 135 13.62 1.66 9.34
N GLU A 136 12.58 2.31 9.86
CA GLU A 136 12.28 2.48 11.28
C GLU A 136 11.09 1.60 11.64
N PHE A 137 11.10 1.03 12.84
CA PHE A 137 9.99 0.24 13.37
C PHE A 137 9.05 1.12 14.19
N LEU A 138 7.75 0.84 14.09
CA LEU A 138 6.71 1.48 14.90
C LEU A 138 6.82 1.02 16.36
N ALA A 139 6.52 1.89 17.31
CA ALA A 139 6.31 1.51 18.70
C ALA A 139 5.23 0.42 18.83
N PRO A 140 5.38 -0.56 19.75
CA PRO A 140 6.48 -0.71 20.70
C PRO A 140 7.72 -1.45 20.15
N ALA A 141 7.68 -1.97 18.92
CA ALA A 141 8.82 -2.70 18.33
C ALA A 141 10.02 -1.78 18.01
N GLY A 142 9.76 -0.49 17.80
CA GLY A 142 10.76 0.56 17.68
C GLY A 142 10.35 1.83 18.44
N THR A 143 10.90 2.97 18.03
CA THR A 143 10.69 4.26 18.71
C THR A 143 9.82 5.24 17.93
N MET A 144 9.47 4.91 16.69
CA MET A 144 8.69 5.81 15.83
C MET A 144 7.21 5.67 16.16
N SER A 145 6.51 6.80 16.35
CA SER A 145 5.06 6.80 16.47
C SER A 145 4.38 6.76 15.10
N PHE A 146 3.09 6.40 15.09
CA PHE A 146 2.31 6.36 13.84
C PHE A 146 2.18 7.77 13.24
N SER A 147 1.96 8.79 14.08
CA SER A 147 1.90 10.19 13.65
C SER A 147 3.21 10.67 13.05
N GLN A 148 4.36 10.32 13.63
CA GLN A 148 5.67 10.67 13.07
C GLN A 148 5.90 10.01 11.70
N LEU A 149 5.43 8.78 11.48
CA LEU A 149 5.48 8.16 10.14
C LEU A 149 4.63 8.94 9.14
N VAL A 150 3.41 9.34 9.51
CA VAL A 150 2.54 10.16 8.65
C VAL A 150 3.21 11.49 8.29
N GLU A 151 3.89 12.14 9.24
CA GLU A 151 4.66 13.37 9.00
C GLU A 151 5.82 13.14 8.01
N VAL A 152 6.61 12.08 8.19
CA VAL A 152 7.73 11.73 7.29
C VAL A 152 7.25 11.50 5.86
N TYR A 153 6.13 10.77 5.68
CA TYR A 153 5.56 10.57 4.34
C TYR A 153 4.95 11.85 3.78
N SER A 154 4.34 12.68 4.64
CA SER A 154 3.75 13.96 4.25
C SER A 154 4.78 14.91 3.61
N GLU A 155 6.00 14.94 4.11
CA GLU A 155 7.09 15.73 3.53
C GLU A 155 7.39 15.34 2.09
N GLN A 156 7.52 14.03 1.83
CA GLN A 156 7.76 13.50 0.48
C GLN A 156 6.57 13.77 -0.44
N VAL A 157 5.35 13.45 0.00
CA VAL A 157 4.13 13.66 -0.79
C VAL A 157 4.00 15.11 -1.24
N SER A 158 4.26 16.07 -0.36
CA SER A 158 4.15 17.50 -0.69
C SER A 158 5.12 17.90 -1.80
N ALA A 159 6.35 17.39 -1.75
CA ALA A 159 7.36 17.65 -2.77
C ALA A 159 7.00 17.00 -4.12
N LEU A 160 6.55 15.74 -4.09
CA LEU A 160 6.17 14.97 -5.27
C LEU A 160 4.96 15.58 -6.00
N VAL A 161 3.94 16.03 -5.26
CA VAL A 161 2.78 16.74 -5.83
C VAL A 161 3.22 18.02 -6.55
N LYS A 162 4.14 18.80 -5.95
CA LYS A 162 4.66 20.03 -6.56
C LYS A 162 5.45 19.79 -7.85
N SER A 163 6.03 18.60 -8.01
CA SER A 163 6.71 18.19 -9.25
C SER A 163 5.75 17.70 -10.34
N GLY A 164 4.48 17.46 -10.02
CA GLY A 164 3.48 17.02 -11.01
C GLY A 164 3.54 15.52 -11.31
N VAL A 165 3.72 14.69 -10.27
CA VAL A 165 3.46 13.24 -10.39
C VAL A 165 1.97 12.98 -10.66
N ASP A 166 1.66 11.91 -11.38
CA ASP A 166 0.29 11.58 -11.81
C ASP A 166 -0.43 10.64 -10.84
N LEU A 167 0.35 9.82 -10.12
CA LEU A 167 -0.12 8.89 -9.09
C LEU A 167 0.98 8.66 -8.05
N PHE A 168 0.68 7.90 -7.01
CA PHE A 168 1.65 7.40 -6.04
C PHE A 168 1.72 5.88 -6.07
N VAL A 169 2.92 5.36 -5.80
CA VAL A 169 3.13 3.97 -5.42
C VAL A 169 3.74 3.95 -4.03
N ILE A 170 3.13 3.15 -3.14
CA ILE A 170 3.70 2.83 -1.84
C ILE A 170 4.35 1.45 -2.02
N GLU A 171 5.66 1.40 -2.25
CA GLU A 171 6.37 0.22 -2.73
C GLU A 171 7.15 -0.52 -1.63
N THR A 172 7.21 -1.86 -1.72
CA THR A 172 8.08 -2.71 -0.90
C THR A 172 7.81 -2.58 0.61
N MET A 173 6.56 -2.37 0.99
CA MET A 173 6.26 -2.20 2.41
C MET A 173 6.42 -3.52 3.18
N PHE A 174 7.16 -3.46 4.28
CA PHE A 174 7.43 -4.60 5.15
C PHE A 174 6.36 -4.80 6.22
N ASP A 175 5.51 -3.82 6.42
CA ASP A 175 4.44 -3.83 7.40
C ASP A 175 3.23 -2.99 6.97
N LEU A 176 2.06 -3.43 7.42
CA LEU A 176 0.78 -2.81 7.11
C LEU A 176 0.66 -1.43 7.76
N ALA A 177 1.15 -1.25 8.98
CA ALA A 177 1.00 0.01 9.71
C ALA A 177 1.71 1.17 9.00
N GLN A 178 2.95 0.98 8.56
CA GLN A 178 3.71 1.96 7.79
C GLN A 178 3.06 2.21 6.41
N THR A 179 2.49 1.18 5.79
CA THR A 179 1.72 1.32 4.54
C THR A 179 0.49 2.22 4.75
N ARG A 180 -0.25 2.02 5.85
CA ARG A 180 -1.38 2.85 6.24
C ARG A 180 -0.94 4.30 6.47
N ALA A 181 0.17 4.52 7.18
CA ALA A 181 0.70 5.86 7.43
C ALA A 181 1.03 6.61 6.13
N ALA A 182 1.68 5.95 5.17
CA ALA A 182 1.97 6.51 3.85
C ALA A 182 0.69 6.85 3.06
N LEU A 183 -0.28 5.94 3.05
CA LEU A 183 -1.57 6.16 2.37
C LEU A 183 -2.35 7.32 2.99
N ILE A 184 -2.38 7.42 4.31
CA ILE A 184 -3.03 8.53 5.02
C ILE A 184 -2.34 9.85 4.70
N ALA A 185 -1.01 9.90 4.70
CA ALA A 185 -0.24 11.08 4.32
C ALA A 185 -0.58 11.54 2.89
N ILE A 186 -0.71 10.62 1.94
CA ILE A 186 -1.14 10.95 0.56
C ILE A 186 -2.55 11.54 0.57
N ARG A 187 -3.50 10.87 1.23
CA ARG A 187 -4.93 11.25 1.24
C ARG A 187 -5.18 12.58 1.95
N GLN A 188 -4.33 12.97 2.91
CA GLN A 188 -4.38 14.28 3.56
C GLN A 188 -3.94 15.43 2.65
N GLN A 189 -3.15 15.15 1.60
CA GLN A 189 -2.56 16.20 0.76
C GLN A 189 -3.12 16.26 -0.66
N CYS A 190 -3.57 15.13 -1.21
CA CYS A 190 -4.10 15.09 -2.57
C CYS A 190 -5.07 13.91 -2.77
N GLN A 191 -5.69 13.89 -3.95
CA GLN A 191 -6.62 12.84 -4.37
C GLN A 191 -6.08 12.07 -5.58
N LEU A 192 -4.76 12.07 -5.79
CA LEU A 192 -4.14 11.30 -6.87
C LEU A 192 -4.31 9.78 -6.63
N PRO A 193 -4.35 8.96 -7.70
CA PRO A 193 -4.41 7.51 -7.55
C PRO A 193 -3.24 6.96 -6.72
N VAL A 194 -3.47 5.90 -5.95
CA VAL A 194 -2.46 5.25 -5.11
C VAL A 194 -2.46 3.75 -5.35
N ILE A 195 -1.30 3.23 -5.70
CA ILE A 195 -1.02 1.80 -5.71
C ILE A 195 -0.32 1.44 -4.42
N ALA A 196 -0.90 0.56 -3.61
CA ALA A 196 -0.23 0.03 -2.43
C ALA A 196 0.39 -1.34 -2.75
N SER A 197 1.70 -1.45 -2.59
CA SER A 197 2.45 -2.66 -2.89
C SER A 197 3.27 -3.11 -1.68
N MET A 198 3.11 -4.37 -1.32
CA MET A 198 3.83 -4.98 -0.21
C MET A 198 4.85 -5.99 -0.72
N THR A 199 5.77 -6.35 0.15
CA THR A 199 6.66 -7.48 -0.09
C THR A 199 6.41 -8.57 0.94
N LEU A 200 6.38 -9.82 0.48
CA LEU A 200 6.05 -10.98 1.31
C LEU A 200 7.26 -11.92 1.40
N GLU A 201 7.41 -12.51 2.58
CA GLU A 201 8.23 -13.67 2.81
C GLU A 201 7.67 -14.90 2.09
N PRO A 202 8.45 -15.98 1.88
CA PRO A 202 8.01 -17.17 1.15
C PRO A 202 6.66 -17.77 1.59
N HIS A 203 6.28 -17.57 2.85
CA HIS A 203 5.03 -18.07 3.42
C HIS A 203 3.80 -17.19 3.16
N GLY A 204 3.93 -16.08 2.42
CA GLY A 204 2.81 -15.22 2.05
C GLY A 204 2.44 -14.17 3.09
N HIS A 205 3.35 -13.87 4.02
CA HIS A 205 3.20 -12.84 5.06
C HIS A 205 4.25 -11.75 4.87
N THR A 206 3.97 -10.54 5.32
CA THR A 206 4.98 -9.48 5.39
C THR A 206 6.04 -9.82 6.45
N LEU A 207 7.14 -9.06 6.50
CA LEU A 207 8.19 -9.24 7.52
C LEU A 207 7.65 -9.07 8.95
N SER A 208 6.68 -8.17 9.13
CA SER A 208 5.96 -8.00 10.40
C SER A 208 4.92 -9.10 10.67
N GLY A 209 4.72 -10.06 9.76
CA GLY A 209 3.74 -11.15 9.89
C GLY A 209 2.34 -10.85 9.36
N ASP A 210 2.12 -9.71 8.69
CA ASP A 210 0.81 -9.30 8.20
C ASP A 210 0.38 -10.20 7.05
N ARG A 211 -0.87 -10.66 7.10
CA ARG A 211 -1.40 -11.51 6.03
C ARG A 211 -1.80 -10.69 4.81
N ALA A 212 -1.51 -11.22 3.63
CA ALA A 212 -1.86 -10.63 2.34
C ALA A 212 -3.35 -10.21 2.21
N ASP A 213 -4.28 -11.04 2.69
CA ASP A 213 -5.73 -10.76 2.66
C ASP A 213 -6.12 -9.62 3.61
N CYS A 214 -5.57 -9.60 4.82
CA CYS A 214 -5.74 -8.50 5.78
C CYS A 214 -5.22 -7.17 5.22
N CYS A 215 -4.05 -7.17 4.59
CA CYS A 215 -3.46 -5.98 3.98
C CYS A 215 -4.35 -5.40 2.88
N LEU A 216 -4.81 -6.26 1.96
CA LEU A 216 -5.73 -5.88 0.90
C LEU A 216 -7.01 -5.23 1.45
N LEU A 217 -7.68 -5.90 2.39
CA LEU A 217 -8.94 -5.41 2.96
C LEU A 217 -8.77 -4.06 3.68
N THR A 218 -7.68 -3.91 4.43
CA THR A 218 -7.36 -2.69 5.18
C THR A 218 -7.07 -1.53 4.24
N LEU A 219 -6.19 -1.74 3.25
CA LEU A 219 -5.77 -0.67 2.34
C LEU A 219 -6.87 -0.29 1.35
N ALA A 220 -7.71 -1.24 0.95
CA ALA A 220 -8.93 -0.94 0.19
C ALA A 220 -9.91 -0.08 1.01
N ALA A 221 -10.12 -0.40 2.29
CA ALA A 221 -11.00 0.38 3.15
C ALA A 221 -10.46 1.81 3.42
N LEU A 222 -9.14 1.99 3.35
CA LEU A 222 -8.46 3.29 3.40
C LEU A 222 -8.36 3.99 2.04
N SER A 223 -9.09 3.50 1.04
CA SER A 223 -9.18 4.08 -0.30
C SER A 223 -7.88 4.06 -1.10
N ALA A 224 -7.11 2.96 -1.05
CA ALA A 224 -6.15 2.66 -2.11
C ALA A 224 -6.87 2.38 -3.44
N ASP A 225 -6.24 2.69 -4.58
CA ASP A 225 -6.84 2.52 -5.91
C ASP A 225 -6.39 1.22 -6.60
N ALA A 226 -5.27 0.63 -6.16
CA ALA A 226 -4.80 -0.70 -6.54
C ALA A 226 -3.98 -1.32 -5.40
N PHE A 227 -3.89 -2.65 -5.37
CA PHE A 227 -3.12 -3.38 -4.36
C PHE A 227 -2.28 -4.49 -5.00
N GLY A 228 -1.09 -4.77 -4.49
CA GLY A 228 -0.33 -5.90 -5.02
C GLY A 228 0.97 -6.17 -4.32
N PHE A 229 1.83 -6.90 -5.02
CA PHE A 229 3.12 -7.32 -4.51
C PHE A 229 4.25 -7.00 -5.45
N ASN A 230 5.40 -6.68 -4.86
CA ASN A 230 6.64 -6.47 -5.58
C ASN A 230 7.83 -7.08 -4.81
N CYS A 231 8.91 -7.34 -5.53
CA CYS A 231 10.17 -7.87 -4.98
C CYS A 231 10.01 -9.24 -4.29
N SER A 232 11.03 -9.62 -3.51
CA SER A 232 11.25 -10.88 -2.78
C SER A 232 11.29 -12.16 -3.62
N GLN A 233 10.31 -12.39 -4.48
CA GLN A 233 10.16 -13.62 -5.26
C GLN A 233 9.96 -13.35 -6.76
N GLY A 234 9.91 -14.44 -7.53
CA GLY A 234 9.67 -14.42 -8.97
C GLY A 234 8.18 -14.39 -9.33
N PRO A 235 7.87 -14.42 -10.63
CA PRO A 235 6.49 -14.33 -11.11
C PRO A 235 5.59 -15.49 -10.65
N ASP A 236 6.13 -16.71 -10.55
CA ASP A 236 5.37 -17.90 -10.15
C ASP A 236 4.86 -17.76 -8.71
N GLU A 237 5.71 -17.35 -7.76
CA GLU A 237 5.31 -17.16 -6.37
C GLU A 237 4.31 -16.01 -6.19
N LEU A 238 4.50 -14.89 -6.90
CA LEU A 238 3.56 -13.77 -6.85
C LEU A 238 2.18 -14.20 -7.38
N ALA A 239 2.12 -15.06 -8.41
CA ALA A 239 0.87 -15.58 -8.92
C ALA A 239 0.15 -16.44 -7.86
N ASP A 240 0.88 -17.28 -7.13
CA ASP A 240 0.32 -18.10 -6.04
C ASP A 240 -0.28 -17.23 -4.92
N TRP A 241 0.35 -16.10 -4.59
CA TRP A 241 -0.16 -15.17 -3.58
C TRP A 241 -1.34 -14.32 -4.07
N LEU A 242 -1.37 -13.93 -5.34
CA LEU A 242 -2.41 -13.05 -5.88
C LEU A 242 -3.70 -13.81 -6.22
N ARG A 243 -3.62 -15.08 -6.65
CA ARG A 243 -4.80 -15.88 -7.05
C ARG A 243 -5.90 -15.93 -5.98
N PRO A 244 -5.61 -16.19 -4.69
CA PRO A 244 -6.63 -16.16 -3.64
C PRO A 244 -7.27 -14.78 -3.46
N LEU A 245 -6.50 -13.71 -3.66
CA LEU A 245 -6.95 -12.34 -3.45
C LEU A 245 -7.96 -11.87 -4.50
N LEU A 246 -7.89 -12.36 -5.74
CA LEU A 246 -8.86 -12.06 -6.79
C LEU A 246 -10.31 -12.36 -6.36
N ARG A 247 -10.51 -13.31 -5.44
CA ARG A 247 -11.84 -13.71 -4.94
C ARG A 247 -12.46 -12.68 -4.01
N ILE A 248 -11.65 -11.84 -3.38
CA ILE A 248 -12.09 -10.89 -2.34
C ILE A 248 -11.72 -9.44 -2.66
N SER A 249 -10.85 -9.20 -3.64
CA SER A 249 -10.33 -7.86 -3.94
C SER A 249 -11.40 -6.95 -4.52
N PRO A 250 -11.71 -5.82 -3.87
CA PRO A 250 -12.47 -4.74 -4.51
C PRO A 250 -11.60 -3.87 -5.41
N LEU A 251 -10.28 -4.12 -5.47
CA LEU A 251 -9.30 -3.31 -6.19
C LEU A 251 -8.66 -4.08 -7.36
N PRO A 252 -8.24 -3.38 -8.43
CA PRO A 252 -7.29 -3.93 -9.38
C PRO A 252 -6.00 -4.38 -8.67
N LEU A 253 -5.44 -5.51 -9.11
CA LEU A 253 -4.23 -6.08 -8.51
C LEU A 253 -2.95 -5.74 -9.30
N LEU A 254 -1.81 -5.63 -8.60
CA LEU A 254 -0.48 -5.36 -9.17
C LEU A 254 0.50 -6.53 -8.94
N ALA A 255 1.40 -6.76 -9.90
CA ALA A 255 2.57 -7.61 -9.75
C ALA A 255 3.85 -6.97 -10.34
N LYS A 256 4.90 -6.81 -9.52
CA LYS A 256 6.28 -6.45 -9.92
C LYS A 256 7.31 -7.44 -9.34
N PRO A 257 7.37 -8.69 -9.83
CA PRO A 257 8.31 -9.69 -9.31
C PRO A 257 9.77 -9.36 -9.66
N ASN A 258 10.69 -10.01 -8.94
CA ASN A 258 12.10 -10.07 -9.33
C ASN A 258 12.30 -10.96 -10.57
N ALA A 259 13.40 -10.78 -11.30
CA ALA A 259 13.80 -11.66 -12.40
C ALA A 259 14.34 -13.01 -11.89
N GLY A 260 13.47 -13.76 -11.22
CA GLY A 260 13.80 -14.96 -10.47
C GLY A 260 14.32 -14.66 -9.06
N ARG A 261 14.57 -15.73 -8.30
CA ARG A 261 15.16 -15.62 -6.96
C ARG A 261 16.63 -15.19 -7.08
N PRO A 262 17.11 -14.26 -6.25
CA PRO A 262 18.51 -13.85 -6.26
C PRO A 262 19.42 -15.02 -5.90
N VAL A 263 20.52 -15.18 -6.64
CA VAL A 263 21.58 -16.16 -6.35
C VAL A 263 22.90 -15.43 -6.12
N GLN A 264 23.76 -15.99 -5.27
CA GLN A 264 25.11 -15.47 -5.05
C GLN A 264 26.08 -16.17 -6.01
N ILE A 265 26.69 -15.41 -6.91
CA ILE A 265 27.73 -15.88 -7.82
C ILE A 265 28.95 -14.99 -7.60
N GLU A 266 30.06 -15.59 -7.14
CA GLU A 266 31.33 -14.86 -6.87
C GLU A 266 31.16 -13.64 -5.93
N GLY A 267 30.25 -13.73 -4.96
CA GLY A 267 29.96 -12.65 -4.02
C GLY A 267 29.08 -11.52 -4.58
N GLN A 268 28.55 -11.70 -5.80
CA GLN A 268 27.59 -10.79 -6.43
C GLN A 268 26.19 -11.41 -6.42
N THR A 269 25.19 -10.57 -6.13
CA THR A 269 23.78 -10.93 -6.27
C THR A 269 23.39 -10.90 -7.74
N VAL A 270 23.05 -12.06 -8.30
CA VAL A 270 22.62 -12.24 -9.69
C VAL A 270 21.17 -12.69 -9.75
N PHE A 271 20.41 -12.15 -10.70
CA PHE A 271 19.03 -12.56 -10.99
C PHE A 271 19.01 -13.38 -12.28
N PRO A 272 18.72 -14.68 -12.22
CA PRO A 272 19.03 -15.60 -13.32
C PRO A 272 17.99 -15.60 -14.46
N MET A 273 16.81 -15.00 -14.27
CA MET A 273 15.74 -15.10 -15.26
C MET A 273 15.95 -14.10 -16.40
N ASP A 274 16.15 -14.64 -17.60
CA ASP A 274 16.26 -13.83 -18.81
C ASP A 274 14.92 -13.16 -19.21
N PRO A 275 14.95 -12.14 -20.08
CA PRO A 275 13.76 -11.42 -20.51
C PRO A 275 12.63 -12.28 -21.09
N GLN A 276 12.96 -13.28 -21.91
CA GLN A 276 11.95 -14.11 -22.58
C GLN A 276 11.31 -15.07 -21.58
N ALA A 277 12.12 -15.70 -20.73
CA ALA A 277 11.64 -16.54 -19.63
C ALA A 277 10.75 -15.73 -18.68
N PHE A 278 11.16 -14.50 -18.33
CA PHE A 278 10.38 -13.62 -17.45
C PHE A 278 9.01 -13.28 -18.05
N ALA A 279 8.96 -12.83 -19.30
CA ALA A 279 7.69 -12.50 -19.95
C ALA A 279 6.76 -13.72 -20.08
N SER A 280 7.33 -14.90 -20.38
CA SER A 280 6.58 -16.16 -20.43
C SER A 280 5.97 -16.54 -19.09
N ARG A 281 6.60 -16.20 -17.97
CA ARG A 281 6.05 -16.42 -16.61
C ARG A 281 5.02 -15.34 -16.23
N MET A 282 5.27 -14.10 -16.63
CA MET A 282 4.33 -12.99 -16.42
C MET A 282 2.99 -13.18 -17.15
N GLU A 283 2.96 -13.97 -18.23
CA GLU A 283 1.73 -14.33 -18.95
C GLU A 283 0.65 -14.91 -18.02
N GLN A 284 1.03 -15.75 -17.04
CA GLN A 284 0.07 -16.33 -16.09
C GLN A 284 -0.60 -15.28 -15.20
N LEU A 285 0.11 -14.20 -14.87
CA LEU A 285 -0.41 -13.07 -14.10
C LEU A 285 -1.35 -12.22 -14.96
N ALA A 286 -0.99 -12.00 -16.23
CA ALA A 286 -1.87 -11.32 -17.18
C ALA A 286 -3.17 -12.11 -17.38
N GLU A 287 -3.09 -13.44 -17.57
CA GLU A 287 -4.21 -14.35 -17.78
C GLU A 287 -5.26 -14.36 -16.65
N ILE A 288 -4.84 -14.11 -15.40
CA ILE A 288 -5.75 -14.04 -14.25
C ILE A 288 -6.30 -12.63 -14.00
N GLY A 289 -6.04 -11.68 -14.90
CA GLY A 289 -6.58 -10.32 -14.84
C GLY A 289 -5.86 -9.38 -13.89
N ILE A 290 -4.55 -9.55 -13.68
CA ILE A 290 -3.73 -8.57 -12.97
C ILE A 290 -3.67 -7.26 -13.77
N ALA A 291 -3.94 -6.16 -13.10
CA ALA A 291 -4.18 -4.85 -13.69
C ALA A 291 -2.92 -4.08 -14.05
N CYS A 292 -1.87 -4.29 -13.26
CA CYS A 292 -0.61 -3.57 -13.37
C CYS A 292 0.52 -4.59 -13.31
N LEU A 293 1.32 -4.65 -14.38
CA LEU A 293 2.42 -5.60 -14.51
C LEU A 293 3.73 -4.84 -14.71
N GLY A 294 4.79 -5.23 -14.03
CA GLY A 294 6.13 -4.71 -14.28
C GLY A 294 7.21 -5.63 -13.74
N GLY A 295 8.40 -5.08 -13.52
CA GLY A 295 9.52 -5.79 -12.93
C GLY A 295 10.11 -5.07 -11.73
N CYS A 296 10.71 -5.83 -10.82
CA CYS A 296 11.53 -5.31 -9.73
C CYS A 296 13.00 -5.75 -9.94
N CYS A 297 13.73 -6.15 -8.90
CA CYS A 297 15.16 -6.43 -8.99
C CYS A 297 15.51 -7.47 -10.08
N GLY A 298 16.56 -7.17 -10.84
CA GLY A 298 17.02 -8.02 -11.95
C GLY A 298 16.32 -7.79 -13.28
N THR A 299 15.27 -6.97 -13.33
CA THR A 299 14.58 -6.62 -14.59
C THR A 299 15.15 -5.33 -15.18
N GLY A 300 15.20 -5.25 -16.52
CA GLY A 300 15.61 -4.07 -17.26
C GLY A 300 14.73 -3.80 -18.49
N PRO A 301 15.11 -2.85 -19.36
CA PRO A 301 14.30 -2.48 -20.52
C PRO A 301 13.96 -3.64 -21.47
N GLU A 302 14.85 -4.64 -21.63
CA GLU A 302 14.54 -5.82 -22.46
C GLU A 302 13.45 -6.70 -21.83
N HIS A 303 13.44 -6.87 -20.50
CA HIS A 303 12.35 -7.59 -19.81
C HIS A 303 11.01 -6.90 -20.06
N ILE A 304 10.97 -5.57 -19.93
CA ILE A 304 9.77 -4.78 -20.19
C ILE A 304 9.32 -4.90 -21.65
N ARG A 305 10.26 -4.89 -22.61
CA ARG A 305 9.97 -5.07 -24.03
C ARG A 305 9.32 -6.43 -24.32
N GLN A 306 9.86 -7.50 -23.74
CA GLN A 306 9.26 -8.84 -23.88
C GLN A 306 7.88 -8.92 -23.23
N MET A 307 7.68 -8.27 -22.07
CA MET A 307 6.35 -8.16 -21.45
C MET A 307 5.37 -7.38 -22.33
N ARG A 308 5.78 -6.26 -22.93
CA ARG A 308 4.95 -5.49 -23.87
C ARG A 308 4.49 -6.36 -25.03
N MET A 309 5.42 -7.09 -25.64
CA MET A 309 5.14 -8.01 -26.74
C MET A 309 4.18 -9.14 -26.33
N MET A 310 4.31 -9.65 -25.10
CA MET A 310 3.39 -10.64 -24.54
C MET A 310 1.99 -10.05 -24.37
N ILE A 311 1.87 -8.89 -23.72
CA ILE A 311 0.59 -8.22 -23.45
C ILE A 311 -0.13 -7.87 -24.78
N ASP A 312 0.60 -7.39 -25.79
CA ASP A 312 0.01 -7.04 -27.11
C ASP A 312 -0.61 -8.23 -27.85
N ARG A 313 -0.22 -9.46 -27.51
CA ARG A 313 -0.74 -10.68 -28.13
C ARG A 313 -1.95 -11.25 -27.40
N GLN A 314 -2.21 -10.79 -26.19
CA GLN A 314 -3.31 -11.30 -25.38
C GLN A 314 -4.62 -10.59 -25.73
N PRO A 315 -5.76 -11.31 -25.70
CA PRO A 315 -7.05 -10.65 -25.75
C PRO A 315 -7.26 -9.81 -24.48
N PRO A 316 -8.12 -8.77 -24.52
CA PRO A 316 -8.56 -8.07 -23.32
C PRO A 316 -9.07 -9.03 -22.24
N ILE A 317 -8.58 -8.87 -21.01
CA ILE A 317 -8.97 -9.72 -19.87
C ILE A 317 -9.72 -8.86 -18.87
N PRO A 318 -11.02 -9.13 -18.62
CA PRO A 318 -11.75 -8.44 -17.57
C PRO A 318 -11.06 -8.64 -16.22
N MET A 319 -10.83 -7.56 -15.51
CA MET A 319 -10.27 -7.64 -14.17
C MET A 319 -11.34 -8.12 -13.19
N PRO A 320 -11.10 -9.20 -12.43
CA PRO A 320 -12.08 -9.70 -11.49
C PRO A 320 -12.07 -8.83 -10.22
N LEU A 321 -13.06 -7.94 -10.12
CA LEU A 321 -13.37 -7.23 -8.88
C LEU A 321 -14.44 -7.99 -8.09
N SER A 322 -14.35 -7.94 -6.76
CA SER A 322 -15.22 -8.63 -5.83
C SER A 322 -15.80 -7.68 -4.78
N ASP A 323 -17.11 -7.77 -4.59
CA ASP A 323 -17.87 -7.07 -3.55
C ASP A 323 -17.83 -7.78 -2.19
N ARG A 324 -17.27 -9.00 -2.12
CA ARG A 324 -17.22 -9.79 -0.88
C ARG A 324 -16.54 -9.06 0.27
N SER A 325 -15.52 -8.25 -0.04
CA SER A 325 -14.82 -7.43 0.95
C SER A 325 -15.72 -6.45 1.69
N GLU A 326 -16.88 -6.08 1.14
CA GLU A 326 -17.84 -5.18 1.79
C GLU A 326 -18.43 -5.76 3.07
N MET A 327 -18.47 -7.08 3.20
CA MET A 327 -18.99 -7.78 4.38
C MET A 327 -17.87 -8.28 5.31
N MET A 328 -16.61 -7.90 5.05
CA MET A 328 -15.47 -8.40 5.81
C MET A 328 -14.89 -7.32 6.73
N ILE A 329 -14.46 -7.73 7.92
CA ILE A 329 -13.57 -6.99 8.82
C ILE A 329 -12.29 -7.78 9.01
N CYS A 330 -11.21 -7.12 9.42
CA CYS A 330 -9.95 -7.79 9.68
C CYS A 330 -9.09 -7.05 10.70
N SER A 331 -8.28 -7.80 11.44
CA SER A 331 -7.03 -7.31 12.02
C SER A 331 -5.91 -7.45 10.98
N ALA A 332 -4.65 -7.29 11.40
CA ALA A 332 -3.48 -7.63 10.58
C ALA A 332 -3.24 -9.14 10.41
N ARG A 333 -3.93 -9.98 11.19
CA ARG A 333 -3.67 -11.43 11.34
C ARG A 333 -4.86 -12.33 11.02
N GLN A 334 -6.06 -11.78 11.02
CA GLN A 334 -7.28 -12.55 10.80
C GLN A 334 -8.31 -11.73 10.04
N THR A 335 -9.09 -12.42 9.22
CA THR A 335 -10.25 -11.87 8.54
C THR A 335 -11.51 -12.55 9.07
N TRP A 336 -12.61 -11.82 9.13
CA TRP A 336 -13.92 -12.37 9.42
C TRP A 336 -14.95 -11.81 8.44
N THR A 337 -15.75 -12.69 7.85
CA THR A 337 -16.95 -12.29 7.12
C THR A 337 -18.07 -12.11 8.12
N VAL A 338 -18.55 -10.88 8.27
CA VAL A 338 -19.60 -10.52 9.21
C VAL A 338 -20.86 -11.28 8.86
N ASP A 339 -21.32 -12.09 9.82
CA ASP A 339 -22.60 -12.76 9.79
C ASP A 339 -23.52 -12.07 10.82
N PRO A 340 -24.52 -11.28 10.37
CA PRO A 340 -25.40 -10.56 11.29
C PRO A 340 -26.06 -11.43 12.35
N ALA A 341 -26.35 -12.70 12.03
CA ALA A 341 -26.97 -13.63 12.98
C ALA A 341 -26.02 -14.04 14.12
N LYS A 342 -24.71 -13.92 13.93
CA LYS A 342 -23.69 -14.32 14.92
C LYS A 342 -23.16 -13.16 15.76
N ILE A 343 -23.48 -11.91 15.43
CA ILE A 343 -22.98 -10.74 16.18
C ILE A 343 -23.34 -10.85 17.67
N SER A 344 -24.58 -11.25 17.97
CA SER A 344 -25.07 -11.42 19.36
C SER A 344 -24.35 -12.52 20.16
N THR A 345 -23.54 -13.35 19.50
CA THR A 345 -22.76 -14.43 20.13
C THR A 345 -21.30 -14.07 20.36
N LEU A 346 -20.86 -12.91 19.86
CA LEU A 346 -19.48 -12.44 20.06
C LEU A 346 -19.29 -11.97 21.51
N PRO A 347 -18.10 -12.13 22.08
CA PRO A 347 -17.77 -11.51 23.35
C PRO A 347 -17.86 -9.98 23.23
N LEU A 348 -18.51 -9.37 24.22
CA LEU A 348 -18.62 -7.93 24.38
C LEU A 348 -17.85 -7.52 25.62
N ILE A 349 -16.92 -6.60 25.45
CA ILE A 349 -16.09 -6.04 26.51
C ILE A 349 -16.44 -4.57 26.65
N GLU A 350 -16.91 -4.20 27.84
CA GLU A 350 -17.14 -2.80 28.21
C GLU A 350 -15.85 -2.20 28.74
N VAL A 351 -15.24 -1.28 27.99
CA VAL A 351 -13.97 -0.64 28.34
C VAL A 351 -14.25 0.71 28.98
N ARG A 352 -13.95 0.84 30.27
CA ARG A 352 -14.12 2.08 31.05
C ARG A 352 -12.81 2.81 31.30
N GLN A 353 -11.70 2.08 31.33
CA GLN A 353 -10.34 2.62 31.48
C GLN A 353 -9.41 1.86 30.54
N ALA A 354 -8.31 2.48 30.12
CA ALA A 354 -7.38 1.89 29.16
C ALA A 354 -6.65 0.66 29.75
N ASP A 355 -6.23 0.72 31.01
CA ASP A 355 -5.52 -0.35 31.71
C ASP A 355 -6.37 -1.62 31.91
N GLU A 356 -7.68 -1.48 32.10
CA GLU A 356 -8.62 -2.61 32.17
C GLU A 356 -8.78 -3.33 30.81
N TRP A 357 -8.48 -2.66 29.69
CA TRP A 357 -8.78 -3.19 28.36
C TRP A 357 -7.94 -4.43 28.02
N VAL A 358 -6.70 -4.51 28.49
CA VAL A 358 -5.78 -5.61 28.12
C VAL A 358 -6.24 -6.95 28.68
N ASP A 359 -6.50 -7.01 29.99
CA ASP A 359 -6.81 -8.25 30.68
C ASP A 359 -8.10 -8.88 30.16
N ASP A 360 -9.17 -8.09 30.03
CA ASP A 360 -10.46 -8.56 29.53
C ASP A 360 -10.36 -9.03 28.06
N MET A 361 -9.58 -8.31 27.23
CA MET A 361 -9.38 -8.69 25.83
C MET A 361 -8.64 -10.02 25.69
N MET A 362 -7.65 -10.27 26.55
CA MET A 362 -6.91 -11.53 26.54
C MET A 362 -7.83 -12.71 26.91
N GLU A 363 -8.65 -12.57 27.96
CA GLU A 363 -9.61 -13.61 28.36
C GLU A 363 -10.64 -13.89 27.24
N ALA A 364 -11.13 -12.83 26.58
CA ALA A 364 -12.05 -12.99 25.46
C ALA A 364 -11.39 -13.68 24.26
N ALA A 365 -10.13 -13.34 23.95
CA ALA A 365 -9.38 -13.89 22.83
C ALA A 365 -8.99 -15.36 23.01
N ASP A 366 -8.80 -15.84 24.25
CA ASP A 366 -8.45 -17.22 24.57
C ASP A 366 -9.51 -18.24 24.09
N ASN A 367 -10.77 -17.81 23.96
CA ASN A 367 -11.86 -18.64 23.44
C ASN A 367 -11.90 -18.71 21.90
N ASP A 368 -10.91 -18.11 21.22
CA ASP A 368 -10.79 -17.99 19.76
C ASP A 368 -12.09 -17.57 19.05
N PRO A 369 -12.75 -16.47 19.50
CA PRO A 369 -13.94 -15.98 18.84
C PRO A 369 -13.58 -15.47 17.43
N PRO A 370 -14.53 -15.45 16.47
CA PRO A 370 -14.22 -14.96 15.13
C PRO A 370 -13.97 -13.44 15.07
N ALA A 371 -14.48 -12.69 16.05
CA ALA A 371 -14.28 -11.25 16.26
C ALA A 371 -14.65 -10.90 17.72
N ILE A 372 -14.24 -9.71 18.19
CA ILE A 372 -14.53 -9.23 19.55
C ILE A 372 -15.19 -7.84 19.47
N ILE A 373 -16.20 -7.59 20.31
CA ILE A 373 -16.87 -6.29 20.41
C ILE A 373 -16.26 -5.49 21.58
N CYS A 374 -15.72 -4.31 21.29
CA CYS A 374 -15.22 -3.36 22.28
C CYS A 374 -16.19 -2.18 22.41
N GLU A 375 -16.88 -2.07 23.53
CA GLU A 375 -17.70 -0.92 23.89
C GLU A 375 -16.85 0.08 24.68
N LEU A 376 -16.43 1.17 24.03
CA LEU A 376 -15.56 2.18 24.62
C LEU A 376 -16.38 3.21 25.42
N SER A 377 -16.95 2.76 26.55
CA SER A 377 -17.79 3.57 27.43
C SER A 377 -17.02 4.65 28.21
N GLY A 378 -15.71 4.46 28.41
CA GLY A 378 -14.83 5.42 29.09
C GLY A 378 -13.92 6.23 28.18
N LEU A 379 -14.12 6.19 26.86
CA LEU A 379 -13.23 6.88 25.92
C LEU A 379 -13.27 8.40 26.17
N PRO A 380 -12.12 9.06 26.43
CA PRO A 380 -12.10 10.49 26.71
C PRO A 380 -12.35 11.33 25.46
N ASP A 381 -12.62 12.62 25.66
CA ASP A 381 -12.74 13.59 24.57
C ASP A 381 -11.42 13.72 23.77
N ASN A 382 -11.53 14.05 22.48
CA ASN A 382 -10.37 14.17 21.61
C ASN A 382 -9.42 15.30 22.08
N GLY A 383 -8.14 14.97 22.25
CA GLY A 383 -7.12 15.89 22.76
C GLY A 383 -6.97 15.88 24.29
N SER A 384 -7.71 15.03 25.00
CA SER A 384 -7.42 14.69 26.39
C SER A 384 -6.02 14.06 26.49
N PRO A 385 -5.20 14.40 27.51
CA PRO A 385 -3.93 13.71 27.77
C PRO A 385 -4.11 12.20 27.98
N ASP A 386 -5.25 11.80 28.56
CA ASP A 386 -5.54 10.40 28.85
C ASP A 386 -5.82 9.58 27.58
N LEU A 387 -6.02 10.21 26.41
CA LEU A 387 -6.28 9.52 25.15
C LEU A 387 -5.04 8.76 24.64
N ASP A 388 -3.84 9.23 24.99
CA ASP A 388 -2.58 8.58 24.59
C ASP A 388 -2.48 7.17 25.20
N ASP A 389 -2.93 6.98 26.44
CA ASP A 389 -2.97 5.66 27.09
C ASP A 389 -3.87 4.66 26.33
N TRP A 390 -4.97 5.13 25.72
CA TRP A 390 -5.84 4.29 24.88
C TRP A 390 -5.18 3.93 23.55
N PHE A 391 -4.38 4.83 22.98
CA PHE A 391 -3.62 4.56 21.76
C PHE A 391 -2.52 3.53 22.00
N ASP A 392 -1.76 3.70 23.08
CA ASP A 392 -0.69 2.77 23.46
C ASP A 392 -1.27 1.38 23.80
N THR A 393 -2.36 1.35 24.57
CA THR A 393 -3.08 0.10 24.86
C THR A 393 -3.57 -0.59 23.59
N LEU A 394 -4.16 0.14 22.65
CA LEU A 394 -4.58 -0.46 21.38
C LEU A 394 -3.38 -0.98 20.59
N LEU A 395 -2.25 -0.27 20.54
CA LEU A 395 -1.03 -0.73 19.89
C LEU A 395 -0.54 -2.05 20.49
N GLU A 396 -0.55 -2.19 21.81
CA GLU A 396 -0.19 -3.42 22.52
C GLU A 396 -1.17 -4.56 22.23
N LEU A 397 -2.47 -4.30 22.35
CA LEU A 397 -3.53 -5.28 22.11
C LEU A 397 -3.41 -5.93 20.73
N GLN A 398 -3.12 -5.16 19.71
CA GLN A 398 -3.04 -5.65 18.33
C GLN A 398 -1.84 -6.57 18.05
N LEU A 399 -0.86 -6.58 18.96
CA LEU A 399 0.27 -7.52 18.91
C LEU A 399 -0.09 -8.88 19.53
N MET A 400 -1.07 -8.91 20.43
CA MET A 400 -1.44 -10.09 21.22
C MET A 400 -2.76 -10.71 20.76
N VAL A 401 -3.69 -9.89 20.29
CA VAL A 401 -5.03 -10.26 19.85
C VAL A 401 -5.07 -10.29 18.33
N HIS A 402 -5.29 -11.48 17.78
CA HIS A 402 -5.36 -11.67 16.34
C HIS A 402 -6.75 -11.45 15.78
N GLN A 403 -7.79 -11.47 16.61
CA GLN A 403 -9.18 -11.36 16.18
C GLN A 403 -9.49 -9.94 15.66
N PRO A 404 -10.33 -9.81 14.62
CA PRO A 404 -10.87 -8.52 14.20
C PRO A 404 -11.71 -7.88 15.31
N LEU A 405 -11.64 -6.55 15.41
CA LEU A 405 -12.36 -5.79 16.44
C LEU A 405 -13.56 -5.04 15.87
N ILE A 406 -14.65 -5.02 16.63
CA ILE A 406 -15.85 -4.24 16.38
C ILE A 406 -15.99 -3.20 17.47
N PHE A 407 -16.03 -1.93 17.11
CA PHE A 407 -16.10 -0.85 18.07
C PHE A 407 -17.51 -0.28 18.19
N THR A 408 -17.91 0.06 19.41
CA THR A 408 -19.07 0.90 19.71
C THR A 408 -18.67 1.93 20.74
N CYS A 409 -19.18 3.16 20.59
CA CYS A 409 -18.90 4.26 21.50
C CYS A 409 -20.24 4.94 21.82
N PRO A 410 -20.80 4.72 23.02
CA PRO A 410 -22.13 5.19 23.37
C PRO A 410 -22.19 6.71 23.56
N ASP A 411 -21.07 7.36 23.89
CA ASP A 411 -20.98 8.82 24.06
C ASP A 411 -20.66 9.52 22.73
N PRO A 412 -21.58 10.35 22.19
CA PRO A 412 -21.32 11.12 20.99
C PRO A 412 -20.21 12.17 21.11
N SER A 413 -19.87 12.66 22.31
CA SER A 413 -18.77 13.64 22.47
C SER A 413 -17.41 13.01 22.15
N ALA A 414 -17.25 11.72 22.46
CA ALA A 414 -16.02 10.96 22.26
C ALA A 414 -15.83 10.46 20.81
N TRP A 415 -16.78 10.69 19.89
CA TRP A 415 -16.66 10.20 18.50
C TRP A 415 -15.47 10.78 17.73
N ALA A 416 -15.01 11.98 18.07
CA ALA A 416 -13.77 12.51 17.51
C ALA A 416 -12.55 11.69 17.97
N ALA A 417 -12.51 11.28 19.24
CA ALA A 417 -11.45 10.42 19.78
C ALA A 417 -11.52 9.01 19.16
N LEU A 418 -12.73 8.47 18.96
CA LEU A 418 -12.93 7.19 18.27
C LEU A 418 -12.34 7.21 16.85
N ARG A 419 -12.51 8.32 16.10
CA ARG A 419 -11.90 8.48 14.77
C ARG A 419 -10.36 8.44 14.84
N SER A 420 -9.78 9.12 15.83
CA SER A 420 -8.34 9.13 16.05
C SER A 420 -7.82 7.73 16.41
N LEU A 421 -8.51 7.03 17.31
CA LEU A 421 -8.19 5.67 17.73
C LEU A 421 -8.24 4.67 16.56
N LEU A 422 -9.31 4.71 15.76
CA LEU A 422 -9.45 3.83 14.58
C LEU A 422 -8.48 4.15 13.45
N THR A 423 -7.89 5.35 13.45
CA THR A 423 -6.78 5.67 12.55
C THR A 423 -5.54 4.84 12.88
N ILE A 424 -5.37 4.41 14.13
CA ILE A 424 -4.24 3.58 14.57
C ILE A 424 -4.53 2.09 14.39
N TYR A 425 -5.80 1.68 14.39
CA TYR A 425 -6.19 0.27 14.21
C TYR A 425 -5.62 -0.35 12.93
N ASN A 426 -4.74 -1.33 13.08
CA ASN A 426 -4.02 -2.03 12.02
C ASN A 426 -4.90 -3.12 11.39
N GLY A 427 -5.98 -2.68 10.74
CA GLY A 427 -6.99 -3.54 10.18
C GLY A 427 -8.16 -2.76 9.59
N LYS A 428 -9.18 -3.48 9.11
CA LYS A 428 -10.49 -2.94 8.75
C LYS A 428 -11.46 -3.22 9.89
N ALA A 429 -11.70 -2.22 10.74
CA ALA A 429 -12.55 -2.37 11.93
C ALA A 429 -14.03 -2.50 11.58
N GLY A 430 -14.80 -3.18 12.44
CA GLY A 430 -16.24 -3.04 12.49
C GLY A 430 -16.66 -1.84 13.35
N ILE A 431 -17.76 -1.18 13.01
CA ILE A 431 -18.41 -0.19 13.87
C ILE A 431 -19.88 -0.55 13.99
N THR A 432 -20.41 -0.59 15.21
CA THR A 432 -21.84 -0.74 15.48
C THR A 432 -22.41 0.44 16.27
N GLY A 433 -23.73 0.58 16.28
CA GLY A 433 -24.46 1.67 16.92
C GLY A 433 -25.35 2.47 15.94
N HIS A 434 -26.57 2.77 16.37
CA HIS A 434 -27.59 3.42 15.52
C HIS A 434 -27.14 4.80 15.02
N GLN A 435 -26.36 5.54 15.81
CA GLN A 435 -25.86 6.87 15.45
C GLN A 435 -24.36 6.90 15.15
N ALA A 436 -23.70 5.73 15.10
CA ALA A 436 -22.25 5.69 14.97
C ALA A 436 -21.74 6.47 13.74
N PRO A 437 -20.63 7.21 13.88
CA PRO A 437 -20.08 8.03 12.81
C PRO A 437 -19.63 7.19 11.61
N GLU A 438 -19.74 7.74 10.40
CA GLU A 438 -19.02 7.19 9.24
C GLU A 438 -17.52 7.46 9.39
N ILE A 439 -16.71 6.41 9.55
CA ILE A 439 -15.25 6.49 9.71
C ILE A 439 -14.58 5.75 8.55
N SER A 440 -13.62 6.39 7.88
CA SER A 440 -12.84 5.78 6.80
C SER A 440 -12.09 4.54 7.33
N GLY A 441 -11.93 3.50 6.51
CA GLY A 441 -11.27 2.27 6.94
C GLY A 441 -12.16 1.30 7.73
N THR A 442 -13.46 1.58 7.89
CA THR A 442 -14.35 0.78 8.74
C THR A 442 -15.56 0.23 8.00
N LEU A 443 -16.11 -0.88 8.52
CA LEU A 443 -17.39 -1.43 8.10
C LEU A 443 -18.46 -1.10 9.14
N ARG A 444 -19.51 -0.39 8.71
CA ARG A 444 -20.70 -0.22 9.55
C ARG A 444 -21.50 -1.52 9.60
N ILE A 445 -21.69 -2.04 10.81
CA ILE A 445 -22.43 -3.26 11.09
C ILE A 445 -23.78 -2.84 11.70
N THR A 446 -24.87 -3.10 10.97
CA THR A 446 -26.23 -2.89 11.49
C THR A 446 -26.69 -4.16 12.18
N CYS A 447 -26.81 -4.10 13.51
CA CYS A 447 -27.42 -5.17 14.32
C CYS A 447 -28.95 -5.11 14.26
#